data_AF-A0AAQ4E0G4-F1
#
_entry.id   AF-A0AAQ4E0G4-F1
#
_cell.length_a   1.000
_cell.length_b   1.000
_cell.length_c   1.000
_cell.angle_alpha   90.00
_cell.angle_beta   90.00
_cell.angle_gamma   90.00
#
_symmetry.space_group_name_H-M   'P 1'
#
loop_
_entity.id
_entity.type
_entity.pdbx_description
1 polymer ?
#
loop_
_entity_poly.entity_id
_entity_poly.type
_entity_poly.pdbx_seq_one_letter_code
_entity_poly.pdbx_strand_id
1 'polypeptide(L)' 'MEEDIYRAIGWCLDLASPLDFLRRNCNAAKASKQEISTAVYILAVCLVDYTMAWIKPSEKAASALYCAMHFFTEGGC' A
#
# COMPACT_ATOMS: atom_id res chain seq x y z
N MET A 1 -0.74 16.46 -23.78
CA MET A 1 -0.51 15.99 -22.40
C MET A 1 -1.19 14.65 -22.15
N GLU A 2 -2.52 14.56 -22.22
CA GLU A 2 -3.23 13.27 -22.01
C GLU A 2 -2.78 12.18 -23.01
N GLU A 3 -2.84 12.48 -24.31
CA GLU A 3 -2.43 11.53 -25.36
C GLU A 3 -0.95 11.13 -25.25
N ASP A 4 -0.09 12.08 -24.85
CA ASP A 4 1.34 11.83 -24.63
C ASP A 4 1.58 10.83 -23.49
N ILE A 5 0.80 10.93 -22.41
CA ILE A 5 0.86 10.00 -21.28
C ILE A 5 0.40 8.61 -21.71
N TYR A 6 -0.73 8.50 -22.43
CA TYR A 6 -1.22 7.20 -22.91
C TYR A 6 -0.23 6.51 -23.86
N ARG A 7 0.39 7.28 -24.76
CA ARG A 7 1.45 6.76 -25.64
C ARG A 7 2.66 6.29 -24.83
N ALA A 8 3.07 7.04 -23.80
CA ALA A 8 4.21 6.70 -22.96
C ALA A 8 4.02 5.41 -22.14
N ILE A 9 2.81 5.14 -21.65
CA ILE A 9 2.49 3.90 -20.92
C ILE A 9 2.04 2.75 -21.83
N GLY A 10 2.10 2.92 -23.15
CA GLY A 10 1.70 1.90 -24.12
C GLY A 10 0.22 1.54 -24.06
N TRP A 11 -0.64 2.51 -23.73
CA TRP A 11 -2.09 2.32 -23.52
C TRP A 11 -2.44 1.30 -22.42
N CYS A 12 -1.48 0.97 -21.54
CA CYS A 12 -1.70 0.06 -20.42
C CYS A 12 -2.10 0.83 -19.16
N LEU A 13 -3.36 0.68 -18.75
CA LEU A 13 -3.91 1.20 -17.49
C LEU A 13 -4.11 0.11 -16.43
N ASP A 14 -3.86 -1.14 -16.79
CA ASP A 14 -4.09 -2.32 -15.96
C ASP A 14 -2.99 -2.51 -14.91
N LEU A 15 -2.85 -1.55 -14.01
CA LEU A 15 -1.99 -1.68 -12.84
C LEU A 15 -2.79 -2.11 -11.62
N ALA A 16 -2.40 -3.24 -11.03
CA ALA A 16 -2.96 -3.68 -9.76
C ALA A 16 -2.70 -2.62 -8.68
N SER A 17 -3.76 -2.11 -8.06
CA SER A 17 -3.62 -1.08 -7.04
C SER A 17 -2.98 -1.67 -5.77
N PRO A 18 -2.04 -0.96 -5.13
CA PRO A 18 -1.54 -1.34 -3.81
C PRO A 18 -2.67 -1.57 -2.79
N LEU A 19 -3.81 -0.88 -2.94
CA LEU A 19 -4.99 -1.06 -2.09
C LEU A 19 -5.65 -2.44 -2.24
N ASP A 20 -5.61 -3.04 -3.43
CA ASP A 20 -6.20 -4.36 -3.66
C ASP A 20 -5.39 -5.45 -2.94
N PHE A 21 -4.06 -5.33 -3.00
CA PHE A 21 -3.17 -6.18 -2.21
C PHE A 21 -3.37 -5.98 -0.71
N LEU A 22 -3.48 -4.73 -0.26
CA LEU A 22 -3.68 -4.43 1.16
C LEU A 22 -4.99 -5.05 1.68
N ARG A 23 -6.09 -4.92 0.93
CA ARG A 23 -7.38 -5.54 1.28
C ARG A 23 -7.27 -7.06 1.44
N ARG A 24 -6.59 -7.73 0.49
CA ARG A 24 -6.35 -9.18 0.55
C ARG A 24 -5.53 -9.55 1.79
N ASN A 25 -4.48 -8.80 2.07
CA ASN A 25 -3.61 -9.05 3.22
C ASN A 25 -4.36 -8.84 4.54
N CYS A 26 -5.12 -7.75 4.69
CA CYS A 26 -5.93 -7.48 5.88
C CYS A 26 -6.96 -8.58 6.14
N ASN A 27 -7.61 -9.08 5.09
CA ASN A 27 -8.56 -10.19 5.20
C ASN A 27 -7.85 -11.49 5.65
N ALA A 28 -6.68 -11.78 5.07
CA ALA A 28 -5.90 -12.96 5.45
C ALA A 28 -5.39 -12.89 6.89
N ALA A 29 -4.95 -11.71 7.34
CA ALA A 29 -4.44 -11.46 8.69
C ALA A 29 -5.56 -11.30 9.73
N LYS A 30 -6.84 -11.22 9.31
CA LYS A 30 -7.99 -10.85 10.16
C LYS A 30 -7.72 -9.55 10.93
N ALA A 31 -7.14 -8.58 10.25
CA ALA A 31 -6.73 -7.31 10.84
C ALA A 31 -7.93 -6.55 11.42
N SER A 32 -7.73 -5.94 12.57
CA SER A 32 -8.68 -5.04 13.23
C SER A 32 -8.89 -3.77 12.41
N LYS A 33 -9.99 -3.07 12.69
CA LYS A 33 -10.31 -1.78 12.03
C LYS A 33 -9.20 -0.74 12.22
N GLN A 34 -8.53 -0.76 13.38
CA GLN A 34 -7.44 0.16 13.70
C GLN A 34 -6.17 -0.17 12.91
N GLU A 35 -5.80 -1.44 12.81
CA GLU A 35 -4.67 -1.89 11.98
C GLU A 35 -4.91 -1.58 10.51
N ILE A 36 -6.13 -1.85 10.00
CA ILE A 36 -6.51 -1.52 8.62
C ILE A 36 -6.37 -0.01 8.36
N SER A 37 -6.94 0.82 9.24
CA SER A 37 -6.86 2.29 9.10
C SER A 37 -5.41 2.78 9.12
N THR A 38 -4.59 2.21 9.99
CA THR A 38 -3.17 2.57 10.13
C THR A 38 -2.37 2.11 8.90
N ALA A 39 -2.62 0.90 8.40
CA ALA A 39 -1.97 0.37 7.22
C ALA A 39 -2.32 1.18 5.95
N VAL A 40 -3.58 1.63 5.81
CA VAL A 40 -3.99 2.53 4.72
C VAL A 40 -3.22 3.85 4.78
N TYR A 41 -3.05 4.42 5.98
CA TYR A 41 -2.28 5.64 6.17
C TYR A 41 -0.80 5.46 5.81
N ILE A 42 -0.15 4.41 6.33
CA ILE A 42 1.26 4.09 6.03
C ILE A 42 1.45 3.90 4.52
N LEU A 43 0.55 3.16 3.88
CA LEU A 43 0.59 2.94 2.43
C LEU A 43 0.48 4.25 1.64
N ALA A 44 -0.38 5.17 2.08
CA ALA A 44 -0.52 6.49 1.45
C ALA A 44 0.79 7.30 1.52
N VAL A 45 1.48 7.27 2.67
CA VAL A 45 2.80 7.91 2.83
C VAL A 45 3.82 7.29 1.87
N CYS A 46 3.86 5.95 1.77
CA CYS A 46 4.77 5.24 0.86
C CYS A 46 4.51 5.49 -0.64
N LEU A 47 3.35 6.04 -1.02
CA LEU A 47 3.03 6.40 -2.40
C LEU A 47 3.50 7.80 -2.79
N VAL A 48 3.66 8.70 -1.82
CA VAL A 48 4.14 10.06 -2.04
C VAL A 48 5.67 10.14 -1.99
N ASP A 49 6.32 9.20 -1.28
CA ASP A 49 7.77 9.14 -1.17
C ASP A 49 8.43 8.57 -2.44
N TYR A 50 9.17 9.44 -3.15
CA TYR A 50 9.92 9.07 -4.36
C TYR A 50 10.97 7.99 -4.11
N THR A 51 11.61 7.98 -2.92
CA THR A 51 12.63 6.98 -2.58
C THR A 51 12.06 5.55 -2.53
N MET A 52 10.73 5.44 -2.39
CA MET A 52 10.01 4.18 -2.37
C MET A 52 9.35 3.84 -3.71
N ALA A 53 9.47 4.68 -4.75
CA ALA A 53 8.75 4.49 -6.02
C ALA A 53 9.08 3.18 -6.74
N TRP A 54 10.27 2.63 -6.52
CA TRP A 54 10.74 1.39 -7.14
C TRP A 54 10.17 0.11 -6.51
N ILE A 55 9.61 0.20 -5.29
CA ILE A 55 9.11 -0.97 -4.54
C ILE A 55 7.78 -1.43 -5.15
N LYS A 56 7.61 -2.76 -5.30
CA LYS A 56 6.40 -3.32 -5.90
C LYS A 56 5.15 -3.01 -5.06
N PRO A 57 3.98 -2.74 -5.69
CA PRO A 57 2.72 -2.50 -4.97
C PRO A 57 2.36 -3.56 -3.92
N SER A 58 2.61 -4.84 -4.22
CA SER A 58 2.36 -5.96 -3.30
C SER A 58 3.25 -5.92 -2.06
N GLU A 59 4.54 -5.62 -2.24
CA GLU A 59 5.54 -5.50 -1.17
C GLU A 59 5.24 -4.30 -0.27
N LYS A 60 4.87 -3.15 -0.86
CA LYS A 60 4.42 -1.98 -0.10
C LYS A 60 3.21 -2.29 0.77
N ALA A 61 2.20 -2.96 0.20
CA ALA A 61 0.97 -3.31 0.92
C ALA A 61 1.22 -4.30 2.07
N ALA A 62 2.07 -5.31 1.86
CA ALA A 62 2.45 -6.25 2.92
C ALA A 62 3.22 -5.56 4.05
N SER A 63 4.20 -4.72 3.70
CA SER A 63 5.02 -3.98 4.67
C SER A 63 4.19 -2.98 5.47
N ALA A 64 3.26 -2.27 4.82
CA ALA A 64 2.36 -1.33 5.50
C ALA A 64 1.47 -2.03 6.54
N LEU A 65 0.93 -3.20 6.21
CA LEU A 65 0.16 -3.99 7.17
C LEU A 65 1.03 -4.51 8.32
N TYR A 66 2.22 -5.04 8.01
CA TYR A 66 3.17 -5.50 9.03
C TYR A 66 3.48 -4.38 10.03
N CYS A 67 3.86 -3.20 9.54
CA CYS A 67 4.12 -2.04 10.40
C CYS A 67 2.89 -1.69 11.24
N ALA A 68 1.69 -1.68 10.65
CA ALA A 68 0.45 -1.35 11.37
C ALA A 68 0.12 -2.34 12.50
N MET A 69 0.35 -3.64 12.29
CA MET A 69 0.12 -4.68 13.30
C MET A 69 1.09 -4.54 14.48
N HIS A 70 2.34 -4.16 14.21
CA HIS A 70 3.38 -3.99 15.24
C HIS A 70 3.37 -2.61 15.92
N PHE A 71 2.76 -1.60 15.30
CA PHE A 71 2.74 -0.23 15.80
C PHE A 71 2.09 -0.09 17.19
N PHE A 72 1.07 -0.90 17.47
CA PHE A 72 0.35 -0.87 18.75
C PHE A 72 0.84 -1.91 19.76
N THR A 73 1.68 -2.87 19.34
CA THR A 73 2.15 -3.95 20.23
C THR A 73 3.31 -3.50 21.12
N GLU A 74 4.11 -2.53 20.68
CA GLU A 74 5.26 -2.01 21.45
C GLU A 74 4.91 -0.87 22.43
N GLY A 75 3.63 -0.49 22.51
CA GLY A 75 3.12 0.57 23.39
C GLY A 75 2.61 0.10 24.76
N GLY A 76 2.96 -1.11 25.20
CA GLY A 76 2.60 -1.63 26.52
C GLY A 76 3.43 -0.98 27.63
N CYS A 77 2.93 0.13 28.17
CA CYS A 77 3.19 0.56 29.55
C CYS A 77 2.20 -0.13 30.50
#